data_AF-A0A350EY55-F1
#
_entry.id   AF-A0A350EY55-F1
#
_cell.length_a   1.000
_cell.length_b   1.000
_cell.length_c   1.000
_cell.angle_alpha   90.00
_cell.angle_beta   90.00
_cell.angle_gamma   90.00
#
_symmetry.space_group_name_H-M   'P 1'
#
loop_
_entity.id
_entity.type
_entity.pdbx_description
1 polymer ?
#
loop_
_entity_poly.entity_id
_entity_poly.type
_entity_poly.pdbx_seq_one_letter_code
_entity_poly.pdbx_strand_id
1 'polypeptide(L)'
;KIAKANFPEAPATRRVAAGECLAALLKLGTGGLLLWFVLPRQPDLPPLLTGWLGMIGIILMLHFGLFHLLSMMLRRAGCNAPHMMRAPILADSIADFWGRRWNQPFHELTIRHVFNPLRRRCGPGAALFLCFVASGLLHDLIITVPAGGGYGLPTVYFVLQGAGLLAERRLFNRGTAGARALRRAFTWLIVAGPVGLLFPPVFVERIIMPMLHAIGAH
;
A
#
# COMPACT_ATOMS: atom_id res chain seq x y z
N LYS A 1 21.81 14.79 -29.78
CA LYS A 1 21.30 15.87 -28.87
C LYS A 1 20.19 15.27 -28.00
N ILE A 2 20.52 14.84 -26.78
CA ILE A 2 19.55 14.25 -25.85
C ILE A 2 18.66 15.39 -25.34
N ALA A 3 17.35 15.23 -25.48
CA ALA A 3 16.37 16.19 -25.00
C ALA A 3 16.50 16.34 -23.48
N LYS A 4 16.77 17.57 -23.02
CA LYS A 4 16.69 17.92 -21.60
C LYS A 4 15.24 17.70 -21.17
N ALA A 5 15.01 16.71 -20.31
CA ALA A 5 13.74 16.60 -19.61
C ALA A 5 13.56 17.86 -18.78
N ASN A 6 12.58 18.69 -19.14
CA ASN A 6 12.15 19.83 -18.34
C ASN A 6 11.49 19.26 -17.08
N PHE A 7 12.28 19.04 -16.04
CA PHE A 7 11.76 18.83 -14.70
C PHE A 7 11.17 20.17 -14.24
N PRO A 8 9.89 20.20 -13.81
CA PRO A 8 9.35 21.40 -13.17
C PRO A 8 10.25 21.77 -11.98
N GLU A 9 10.54 23.07 -11.83
CA GLU A 9 11.35 23.58 -10.73
C GLU A 9 10.87 22.99 -9.40
N ALA A 10 11.80 22.38 -8.68
CA ALA A 10 11.49 21.78 -7.39
C ALA A 10 10.95 22.88 -6.46
N PRO A 11 9.75 22.70 -5.85
CA PRO A 11 9.29 23.66 -4.85
C PRO A 11 10.34 23.76 -3.76
N ALA A 12 10.60 24.99 -3.28
CA ALA A 12 11.58 25.32 -2.25
C ALA A 12 11.70 24.21 -1.21
N THR A 13 12.91 23.68 -1.03
CA THR A 13 13.21 22.54 -0.14
C THR A 13 12.55 22.75 1.22
N ARG A 14 11.40 22.12 1.44
CA ARG A 14 10.71 22.18 2.73
C ARG A 14 11.67 21.56 3.73
N ARG A 15 12.17 22.34 4.70
CA ARG A 15 13.04 21.83 5.77
C ARG A 15 12.42 20.54 6.31
N VAL A 16 13.14 19.43 6.17
CA VAL A 16 12.71 18.14 6.73
C VAL A 16 12.58 18.37 8.23
N ALA A 17 11.35 18.32 8.74
CA ALA A 17 11.12 18.51 10.17
C ALA A 17 11.82 17.37 10.92
N ALA A 18 12.55 17.68 11.99
CA ALA A 18 13.25 16.65 12.79
C ALA A 18 12.29 15.52 13.25
N GLY A 19 11.02 15.87 13.50
CA GLY A 19 9.97 14.91 13.83
C GLY A 19 9.63 13.92 12.70
N GLU A 20 9.80 14.30 11.42
CA GLU A 20 9.60 13.40 10.29
C GLU A 20 10.68 12.31 10.24
N CYS A 21 11.94 12.72 10.45
CA CYS A 21 13.08 11.80 10.52
C CYS A 21 12.93 10.83 11.69
N LEU A 22 12.63 11.36 12.89
CA LEU A 22 12.39 10.55 14.08
C LEU A 22 11.25 9.55 13.86
N ALA A 23 10.13 9.99 13.28
CA ALA A 23 9.02 9.09 13.01
C ALA A 23 9.39 7.97 12.02
N ALA A 24 10.24 8.23 11.02
CA ALA A 24 10.69 7.19 10.10
C ALA A 24 11.64 6.19 10.80
N LEU A 25 12.58 6.69 11.60
CA LEU A 25 13.50 5.87 12.39
C LEU A 25 12.76 5.00 13.42
N LEU A 26 11.74 5.54 14.09
CA LEU A 26 10.92 4.78 15.02
C LEU A 26 10.22 3.62 14.31
N LYS A 27 9.60 3.85 13.13
CA LYS A 27 8.94 2.77 12.38
C LYS A 27 9.93 1.72 11.88
N LEU A 28 11.12 2.16 11.44
CA LEU A 28 12.22 1.28 11.06
C LEU A 28 12.63 0.39 12.24
N GLY A 29 12.87 1.00 13.40
CA GLY A 29 13.25 0.32 14.64
C GLY A 29 12.16 -0.60 15.17
N THR A 30 10.89 -0.20 15.15
CA THR A 30 9.76 -1.04 15.57
C THR A 30 9.61 -2.27 14.65
N GLY A 31 9.73 -2.08 13.33
CA GLY A 31 9.72 -3.20 12.39
C GLY A 31 10.86 -4.18 12.64
N GLY A 32 12.08 -3.65 12.86
CA GLY A 32 13.24 -4.48 13.18
C GLY A 32 13.14 -5.20 14.54
N LEU A 33 12.63 -4.52 15.57
CA LEU A 33 12.38 -5.13 16.88
C LEU A 33 11.37 -6.28 16.76
N LEU A 34 10.30 -6.08 16.01
CA LEU A 34 9.31 -7.14 15.80
C LEU A 34 9.94 -8.35 15.09
N LEU A 35 10.75 -8.12 14.06
CA LEU A 35 11.37 -9.18 13.25
C LEU A 35 12.49 -9.93 13.98
N TRP A 36 13.43 -9.24 14.62
CA TRP A 36 14.65 -9.89 15.15
C TRP A 36 14.67 -10.03 16.68
N PHE A 37 13.70 -9.47 17.39
CA PHE A 37 13.63 -9.59 18.84
C PHE A 37 12.36 -10.30 19.32
N VAL A 38 11.19 -9.88 18.84
CA VAL A 38 9.91 -10.42 19.30
C VAL A 38 9.62 -11.78 18.68
N LEU A 39 9.61 -11.87 17.34
CA LEU A 39 9.24 -13.11 16.63
C LEU A 39 10.13 -14.33 16.97
N PRO A 40 11.48 -14.22 17.03
CA PRO A 40 12.33 -15.35 17.37
C PRO A 40 12.14 -15.87 18.80
N ARG A 41 11.54 -15.08 19.69
CA ARG A 41 11.22 -15.46 21.08
C ARG A 41 9.85 -16.11 21.23
N GLN A 42 9.13 -16.28 20.13
CA GLN A 42 7.77 -16.81 20.11
C GLN A 42 7.67 -18.03 19.16
N PRO A 43 8.48 -19.09 19.38
CA PRO A 43 8.55 -20.23 18.46
C PRO A 43 7.26 -21.03 18.38
N ASP A 44 6.39 -20.93 19.39
CA ASP A 44 5.14 -21.69 19.48
C ASP A 44 3.96 -21.03 18.72
N LEU A 45 4.17 -19.88 18.08
CA LEU A 45 3.11 -19.20 17.34
C LEU A 45 2.71 -20.02 16.10
N PRO A 46 1.40 -20.11 15.78
CA PRO A 46 0.95 -20.73 14.54
C PRO A 46 1.62 -20.08 13.31
N PRO A 47 2.04 -20.86 12.30
CA PRO A 47 2.79 -20.35 11.15
C PRO A 47 2.11 -19.17 10.45
N LEU A 48 0.78 -19.21 10.32
CA LEU A 48 0.01 -18.13 9.70
C LEU A 48 0.13 -16.83 10.51
N LEU A 49 0.02 -16.91 11.83
CA LEU A 49 0.14 -15.75 12.72
C LEU A 49 1.57 -15.19 12.70
N THR A 50 2.58 -16.06 12.77
CA THR A 50 3.99 -15.70 12.60
C THR A 50 4.22 -14.96 11.28
N GLY A 51 3.70 -15.50 10.17
CA GLY A 51 3.83 -14.89 8.86
C GLY A 51 3.15 -13.52 8.77
N TRP A 52 1.95 -13.34 9.35
CA TRP A 52 1.29 -12.03 9.41
C TRP A 52 2.06 -11.00 10.23
N LEU A 53 2.54 -11.39 11.42
CA LEU A 53 3.39 -10.54 12.26
C LEU A 53 4.69 -10.18 11.54
N GLY A 54 5.28 -11.13 10.81
CA GLY A 54 6.45 -10.90 9.97
C GLY A 54 6.17 -9.89 8.86
N MET A 55 5.07 -10.05 8.12
CA MET A 55 4.65 -9.06 7.11
C MET A 55 4.42 -7.67 7.70
N ILE A 56 3.85 -7.57 8.91
CA ILE A 56 3.71 -6.30 9.64
C ILE A 56 5.08 -5.70 9.97
N GLY A 57 6.03 -6.52 10.44
CA GLY A 57 7.40 -6.07 10.69
C GLY A 57 8.07 -5.55 9.43
N ILE A 58 7.96 -6.30 8.33
CA ILE A 58 8.53 -5.94 7.02
C ILE A 58 7.89 -4.66 6.47
N ILE A 59 6.57 -4.50 6.53
CA ILE A 59 5.92 -3.31 5.98
C ILE A 59 6.28 -2.07 6.80
N LEU A 60 6.35 -2.18 8.14
CA LEU A 60 6.81 -1.10 9.02
C LEU A 60 8.25 -0.70 8.71
N MET A 61 9.15 -1.69 8.62
CA MET A 61 10.56 -1.47 8.38
C MET A 61 10.80 -0.90 6.97
N LEU A 62 10.28 -1.54 5.94
CA LEU A 62 10.56 -1.20 4.54
C LEU A 62 9.74 -0.01 4.06
N HIS A 63 8.40 -0.12 4.08
CA HIS A 63 7.53 0.87 3.44
C HIS A 63 7.39 2.14 4.27
N PHE A 64 7.26 2.01 5.58
CA PHE A 64 7.05 3.15 6.48
C PHE A 64 8.33 3.70 7.11
N GLY A 65 9.41 2.91 7.15
CA GLY A 65 10.72 3.30 7.65
C GLY A 65 11.70 3.65 6.52
N LEU A 66 12.25 2.64 5.86
CA LEU A 66 13.34 2.78 4.89
C LEU A 66 12.96 3.65 3.70
N PHE A 67 11.83 3.40 3.05
CA PHE A 67 11.39 4.21 1.91
C PHE A 67 11.03 5.64 2.30
N HIS A 68 10.61 5.85 3.55
CA HIS A 68 10.41 7.20 4.08
C HIS A 68 11.77 7.92 4.21
N LEU A 69 12.77 7.25 4.80
CA LEU A 69 14.15 7.77 4.88
C LEU A 69 14.74 8.06 3.49
N LEU A 70 14.60 7.14 2.55
CA LEU A 70 15.08 7.31 1.17
C LEU A 70 14.41 8.50 0.47
N SER A 71 13.08 8.61 0.57
CA SER A 71 12.34 9.76 0.04
C SER A 71 12.82 11.07 0.67
N MET A 72 13.08 11.11 1.98
CA MET A 72 13.67 12.27 2.65
C MET A 72 15.07 12.60 2.12
N MET A 73 15.94 11.61 1.93
CA MET A 73 17.29 11.81 1.40
C MET A 73 17.26 12.36 -0.02
N LEU A 74 16.40 11.82 -0.88
CA LEU A 74 16.22 12.32 -2.25
C LEU A 74 15.70 13.76 -2.28
N ARG A 75 14.75 14.12 -1.41
CA ARG A 75 14.27 15.51 -1.28
C ARG A 75 15.36 16.45 -0.78
N ARG A 76 16.22 16.00 0.14
CA ARG A 76 17.41 16.76 0.58
C ARG A 76 18.42 16.95 -0.55
N ALA A 77 18.53 15.99 -1.45
CA ALA A 77 19.35 16.09 -2.66
C ALA A 77 18.72 16.93 -3.78
N GLY A 78 17.56 17.56 -3.54
CA GLY A 78 16.87 18.40 -4.52
C GLY A 78 15.95 17.65 -5.49
N CYS A 79 15.79 16.34 -5.33
CA CYS A 79 14.85 15.57 -6.16
C CYS A 79 13.41 15.73 -5.64
N ASN A 80 12.46 15.93 -6.55
CA ASN A 80 11.04 15.93 -6.20
C ASN A 80 10.54 14.49 -5.98
N ALA A 81 10.92 13.87 -4.87
CA ALA A 81 10.49 12.54 -4.49
C ALA A 81 9.20 12.60 -3.64
N PRO A 82 8.04 12.13 -4.15
CA PRO A 82 6.84 12.07 -3.34
C PRO A 82 7.01 11.08 -2.18
N HIS A 83 6.23 11.27 -1.12
CA HIS A 83 6.13 10.26 -0.06
C HIS A 83 5.47 9.01 -0.62
N MET A 84 6.08 7.84 -0.43
CA MET A 84 5.49 6.57 -0.88
C MET A 84 4.18 6.27 -0.13
N MET A 85 4.18 6.44 1.19
CA MET A 85 3.01 6.28 2.06
C MET A 85 2.75 7.56 2.85
N ARG A 86 1.49 7.95 3.00
CA ARG A 86 1.07 9.14 3.77
C ARG A 86 0.02 8.79 4.82
N ALA A 87 0.48 8.25 5.95
CA ALA A 87 -0.36 7.82 7.08
C ALA A 87 -1.67 7.12 6.65
N PRO A 88 -1.61 5.94 6.00
CA PRO A 88 -2.78 5.24 5.46
C PRO A 88 -3.85 4.93 6.50
N ILE A 89 -3.46 4.72 7.76
CA ILE A 89 -4.38 4.45 8.88
C ILE A 89 -5.34 5.61 9.19
N LEU A 90 -5.01 6.81 8.69
CA LEU A 90 -5.84 8.01 8.82
C LEU A 90 -6.78 8.22 7.62
N ALA A 91 -6.92 7.23 6.73
CA ALA A 91 -7.87 7.31 5.62
C ALA A 91 -9.31 7.37 6.13
N ASP A 92 -10.08 8.34 5.61
CA ASP A 92 -11.52 8.48 5.89
C ASP A 92 -12.41 7.91 4.77
N SER A 93 -11.81 7.45 3.67
CA SER A 93 -12.48 6.87 2.50
C SER A 93 -11.56 5.91 1.76
N ILE A 94 -12.14 4.97 1.02
CA ILE A 94 -11.43 4.09 0.07
C ILE A 94 -10.68 4.94 -0.96
N ALA A 95 -11.32 6.03 -1.43
CA ALA A 95 -10.70 6.98 -2.36
C ALA A 95 -9.44 7.64 -1.78
N ASP A 96 -9.48 8.01 -0.50
CA ASP A 96 -8.36 8.65 0.21
C ASP A 96 -7.24 7.64 0.48
N PHE A 97 -7.59 6.42 0.87
CA PHE A 97 -6.64 5.32 1.08
C PHE A 97 -5.85 5.03 -0.20
N TRP A 98 -6.51 4.61 -1.29
CA TRP A 98 -5.84 4.19 -2.53
C TRP A 98 -5.34 5.35 -3.40
N GLY A 99 -5.95 6.53 -3.28
CA GLY A 99 -5.61 7.68 -4.12
C GLY A 99 -4.51 8.57 -3.57
N ARG A 100 -4.43 8.73 -2.23
CA ARG A 100 -3.60 9.79 -1.62
C ARG A 100 -2.63 9.29 -0.55
N ARG A 101 -2.89 8.12 0.02
CA ARG A 101 -2.17 7.65 1.21
C ARG A 101 -1.38 6.39 1.01
N TRP A 102 -1.87 5.49 0.17
CA TRP A 102 -1.20 4.24 -0.17
C TRP A 102 -0.45 4.37 -1.50
N ASN A 103 0.82 3.98 -1.49
CA ASN A 103 1.70 3.82 -2.67
C ASN A 103 1.52 4.89 -3.76
N GLN A 104 1.86 6.14 -3.44
CA GLN A 104 1.69 7.27 -4.37
C GLN A 104 2.39 7.11 -5.72
N PRO A 105 3.64 6.60 -5.80
CA PRO A 105 4.28 6.36 -7.09
C PRO A 105 3.49 5.38 -7.97
N PHE A 106 2.99 4.28 -7.39
CA PHE A 106 2.16 3.33 -8.12
C PHE A 106 0.82 3.93 -8.56
N HIS A 107 0.20 4.75 -7.70
CA HIS A 107 -1.00 5.50 -8.05
C HIS A 107 -0.76 6.39 -9.27
N GLU A 108 0.34 7.15 -9.30
CA GLU A 108 0.69 8.03 -10.42
C GLU A 108 0.91 7.26 -11.72
N LEU A 109 1.63 6.13 -11.66
CA LEU A 109 1.83 5.24 -12.80
C LEU A 109 0.50 4.69 -13.34
N THR A 110 -0.38 4.25 -12.44
CA THR A 110 -1.71 3.72 -12.79
C THR A 110 -2.56 4.81 -13.45
N ILE A 111 -2.54 6.04 -12.91
CA ILE A 111 -3.28 7.16 -13.48
C ILE A 111 -2.79 7.47 -14.90
N ARG A 112 -1.47 7.53 -15.07
CA ARG A 112 -0.84 7.89 -16.35
C ARG A 112 -1.05 6.82 -17.42
N HIS A 113 -0.85 5.54 -17.09
CA HIS A 113 -0.76 4.46 -18.08
C HIS A 113 -2.03 3.64 -18.22
N VAL A 114 -2.93 3.66 -17.23
CA VAL A 114 -4.15 2.86 -17.25
C VAL A 114 -5.38 3.76 -17.27
N PHE A 115 -5.52 4.65 -16.28
CA PHE A 115 -6.72 5.47 -16.12
C PHE A 115 -6.91 6.48 -17.26
N ASN A 116 -5.89 7.29 -17.56
CA ASN A 116 -6.01 8.38 -18.55
C ASN A 116 -6.29 7.88 -19.98
N PRO A 117 -5.69 6.76 -20.45
CA PRO A 117 -6.09 6.15 -21.70
C PRO A 117 -7.53 5.61 -21.68
N LEU A 118 -7.94 4.93 -20.59
CA LEU A 118 -9.25 4.29 -20.50
C LEU A 118 -10.40 5.28 -20.29
N ARG A 119 -10.20 6.36 -19.51
CA ARG A 119 -11.27 7.33 -19.19
C ARG A 119 -11.85 7.97 -20.45
N ARG A 120 -11.03 8.13 -21.50
CA ARG A 120 -11.43 8.68 -22.79
C ARG A 120 -12.29 7.71 -23.60
N ARG A 121 -12.19 6.40 -23.34
CA ARG A 121 -12.87 5.34 -24.10
C ARG A 121 -14.14 4.84 -23.42
N CYS A 122 -14.15 4.68 -22.10
CA CYS A 122 -15.27 4.07 -21.37
C CYS A 122 -15.81 4.95 -20.21
N GLY A 123 -15.31 6.18 -20.06
CA GLY A 123 -15.72 7.10 -19.01
C GLY A 123 -15.00 6.88 -17.67
N PRO A 124 -15.12 7.82 -16.72
CA PRO A 124 -14.30 7.85 -15.51
C PRO A 124 -14.62 6.74 -14.50
N GLY A 125 -15.89 6.31 -14.39
CA GLY A 125 -16.29 5.25 -13.47
C GLY A 125 -15.76 3.88 -13.90
N ALA A 126 -15.97 3.51 -15.17
CA ALA A 126 -15.47 2.26 -15.73
C ALA A 126 -13.94 2.22 -15.77
N ALA A 127 -13.27 3.31 -16.17
CA ALA A 127 -11.82 3.39 -16.16
C ALA A 127 -11.22 3.20 -14.75
N LEU A 128 -11.86 3.77 -13.73
CA LEU A 128 -11.44 3.59 -12.33
C LEU A 128 -11.57 2.13 -11.89
N PHE A 129 -12.71 1.48 -12.19
CA PHE A 129 -12.91 0.07 -11.87
C PHE A 129 -11.89 -0.82 -12.59
N LEU A 130 -11.61 -0.55 -13.87
CA LEU A 130 -10.61 -1.28 -14.64
C LEU A 130 -9.19 -1.10 -14.11
N CYS A 131 -8.84 0.05 -13.52
CA CYS A 131 -7.57 0.20 -12.82
C CYS A 131 -7.44 -0.77 -11.64
N PHE A 132 -8.51 -1.00 -10.88
CA PHE A 132 -8.52 -1.99 -9.80
C PHE A 132 -8.41 -3.41 -10.34
N VAL A 133 -9.11 -3.75 -11.42
CA VAL A 133 -8.97 -5.07 -12.09
C VAL A 133 -7.52 -5.29 -12.55
N ALA A 134 -6.93 -4.32 -13.24
CA ALA A 134 -5.55 -4.39 -13.71
C ALA A 134 -4.56 -4.53 -12.54
N SER A 135 -4.81 -3.84 -11.43
CA SER A 135 -4.02 -3.97 -10.20
C SER A 135 -4.15 -5.38 -9.62
N GLY A 136 -5.37 -5.94 -9.58
CA GLY A 136 -5.63 -7.30 -9.16
C GLY A 136 -4.84 -8.34 -9.92
N LEU A 137 -4.89 -8.27 -11.26
CA LEU A 137 -4.16 -9.18 -12.14
C LEU A 137 -2.64 -9.09 -11.91
N LEU A 138 -2.13 -7.88 -11.72
CA LEU A 138 -0.71 -7.69 -11.39
C LEU A 138 -0.36 -8.31 -10.04
N HIS A 139 -1.25 -8.23 -9.05
CA HIS A 139 -1.02 -8.85 -7.75
C HIS A 139 -1.08 -10.37 -7.81
N ASP A 140 -1.95 -10.97 -8.61
CA ASP A 140 -1.92 -12.42 -8.85
C ASP A 140 -0.53 -12.83 -9.40
N LEU A 141 -0.01 -12.10 -10.39
CA LEU A 141 1.27 -12.38 -11.03
C LEU A 141 2.48 -12.26 -10.10
N ILE A 142 2.45 -11.35 -9.12
CA ILE A 142 3.60 -11.12 -8.22
C ILE A 142 3.46 -11.80 -6.85
N ILE A 143 2.24 -12.19 -6.44
CA ILE A 143 1.97 -12.80 -5.12
C ILE A 143 1.63 -14.29 -5.29
N THR A 144 0.53 -14.63 -5.93
CA THR A 144 0.00 -16.00 -5.89
C THR A 144 0.68 -16.93 -6.88
N VAL A 145 1.09 -16.42 -8.05
CA VAL A 145 1.79 -17.23 -9.06
C VAL A 145 3.13 -17.74 -8.57
N PRO A 146 4.05 -16.89 -8.03
CA PRO A 146 5.32 -17.37 -7.50
C PRO A 146 5.16 -18.31 -6.31
N ALA A 147 4.08 -18.16 -5.53
CA ALA A 147 3.74 -19.05 -4.43
C ALA A 147 3.14 -20.41 -4.88
N GLY A 148 2.86 -20.59 -6.18
CA GLY A 148 2.15 -21.76 -6.69
C GLY A 148 0.71 -21.87 -6.17
N GLY A 149 0.08 -20.73 -5.85
CA GLY A 149 -1.27 -20.61 -5.31
C GLY A 149 -2.37 -20.37 -6.36
N GLY A 150 -2.00 -20.36 -7.64
CA GLY A 150 -2.92 -20.06 -8.75
C GLY A 150 -3.18 -18.56 -8.93
N TYR A 151 -4.37 -18.24 -9.43
CA TYR A 151 -4.80 -16.88 -9.80
C TYR A 151 -6.16 -16.55 -9.18
N GLY A 152 -6.48 -15.26 -9.09
CA GLY A 152 -7.83 -14.77 -8.84
C GLY A 152 -8.07 -14.21 -7.44
N LEU A 153 -7.37 -14.69 -6.40
CA LEU A 153 -7.63 -14.23 -5.03
C LEU A 153 -7.28 -12.73 -4.83
N PRO A 154 -6.04 -12.27 -5.10
CA PRO A 154 -5.75 -10.84 -5.19
C PRO A 154 -6.64 -10.09 -6.18
N THR A 155 -6.97 -10.67 -7.33
CA THR A 155 -7.90 -10.02 -8.27
C THR A 155 -9.28 -9.74 -7.65
N VAL A 156 -9.85 -10.71 -6.94
CA VAL A 156 -11.12 -10.54 -6.21
C VAL A 156 -10.98 -9.45 -5.14
N TYR A 157 -9.87 -9.43 -4.39
CA TYR A 157 -9.62 -8.36 -3.41
C TYR A 157 -9.71 -6.97 -4.06
N PHE A 158 -9.01 -6.72 -5.16
CA PHE A 158 -9.03 -5.41 -5.81
C PHE A 158 -10.36 -5.10 -6.51
N VAL A 159 -11.06 -6.10 -7.06
CA VAL A 159 -12.43 -5.93 -7.56
C VAL A 159 -13.37 -5.45 -6.45
N LEU A 160 -13.26 -6.02 -5.24
CA LEU A 160 -14.01 -5.55 -4.07
C LEU A 160 -13.64 -4.10 -3.70
N GLN A 161 -12.36 -3.71 -3.81
CA GLN A 161 -11.97 -2.31 -3.60
C GLN A 161 -12.61 -1.36 -4.63
N GLY A 162 -12.60 -1.74 -5.91
CA GLY A 162 -13.20 -0.96 -6.99
C GLY A 162 -14.72 -0.82 -6.84
N ALA A 163 -15.40 -1.93 -6.54
CA ALA A 163 -16.84 -1.94 -6.26
C ALA A 163 -17.18 -1.13 -5.00
N GLY A 164 -16.41 -1.32 -3.92
CA GLY A 164 -16.56 -0.58 -2.67
C GLY A 164 -16.37 0.91 -2.85
N LEU A 165 -15.41 1.34 -3.69
CA LEU A 165 -15.20 2.75 -4.02
C LEU A 165 -16.40 3.37 -4.78
N LEU A 166 -17.00 2.62 -5.71
CA LEU A 166 -18.19 3.07 -6.43
C LEU A 166 -19.41 3.12 -5.49
N ALA A 167 -19.55 2.13 -4.61
CA ALA A 167 -20.59 2.12 -3.58
C ALA A 167 -20.42 3.27 -2.58
N GLU A 168 -19.19 3.55 -2.11
CA GLU A 168 -18.87 4.66 -1.23
C GLU A 168 -19.35 5.99 -1.81
N ARG A 169 -19.10 6.23 -3.10
CA ARG A 169 -19.55 7.44 -3.80
C ARG A 169 -21.06 7.58 -3.85
N ARG A 170 -21.81 6.48 -3.89
CA ARG A 170 -23.29 6.49 -3.90
C ARG A 170 -23.87 6.65 -2.50
N LEU A 171 -23.29 5.95 -1.52
CA LEU A 171 -23.80 5.87 -0.15
C LEU A 171 -23.44 7.12 0.67
N PHE A 172 -22.29 7.73 0.41
CA PHE A 172 -21.74 8.82 1.23
C PHE A 172 -21.55 10.13 0.42
N ASN A 173 -22.62 10.58 -0.22
CA ASN A 173 -22.65 11.87 -0.92
C ASN A 173 -22.37 13.06 0.00
N ARG A 174 -21.87 14.16 -0.59
CA ARG A 174 -21.50 15.39 0.14
C ARG A 174 -22.72 15.99 0.85
N GLY A 175 -22.82 15.85 2.17
CA GLY A 175 -23.84 16.56 2.96
C GLY A 175 -24.10 16.03 4.37
N THR A 176 -23.77 14.78 4.69
CA THR A 176 -24.11 14.21 6.00
C THR A 176 -22.93 14.27 6.97
N ALA A 177 -22.91 15.30 7.82
CA ALA A 177 -21.89 15.49 8.86
C ALA A 177 -21.81 14.30 9.86
N GLY A 178 -22.86 13.49 9.99
CA GLY A 178 -22.88 12.23 10.77
C GLY A 178 -22.29 11.01 10.04
N ALA A 179 -22.03 11.08 8.73
CA ALA A 179 -21.60 9.93 7.95
C ALA A 179 -20.09 9.72 7.92
N ARG A 180 -19.28 10.60 8.54
CA ARG A 180 -17.81 10.44 8.52
C ARG A 180 -17.37 9.16 9.20
N ALA A 181 -17.86 8.89 10.41
CA ALA A 181 -17.51 7.69 11.16
C ALA A 181 -17.98 6.43 10.43
N LEU A 182 -19.21 6.45 9.90
CA LEU A 182 -19.77 5.35 9.13
C LEU A 182 -19.00 5.09 7.83
N ARG A 183 -18.62 6.14 7.10
CA ARG A 183 -17.79 6.03 5.89
C ARG A 183 -16.40 5.49 6.21
N ARG A 184 -15.80 5.92 7.33
CA ARG A 184 -14.52 5.38 7.80
C ARG A 184 -14.66 3.91 8.17
N ALA A 185 -15.72 3.52 8.89
CA ALA A 185 -15.99 2.12 9.21
C ALA A 185 -16.17 1.27 7.94
N PHE A 186 -16.97 1.76 6.98
CA PHE A 186 -17.13 1.14 5.67
C PHE A 186 -15.80 1.00 4.93
N THR A 187 -14.95 2.03 4.96
CA THR A 187 -13.62 2.00 4.36
C THR A 187 -12.77 0.88 4.94
N TRP A 188 -12.68 0.78 6.27
CA TRP A 188 -11.86 -0.25 6.90
C TRP A 188 -12.44 -1.65 6.75
N LEU A 189 -13.77 -1.78 6.73
CA LEU A 189 -14.43 -3.04 6.40
C LEU A 189 -14.02 -3.54 5.00
N ILE A 190 -14.04 -2.65 4.00
CA ILE A 190 -13.68 -3.01 2.62
C ILE A 190 -12.17 -3.16 2.42
N VAL A 191 -11.34 -2.29 3.02
CA VAL A 191 -9.89 -2.32 2.81
C VAL A 191 -9.21 -3.43 3.60
N ALA A 192 -9.55 -3.58 4.88
CA ALA A 192 -8.89 -4.53 5.79
C ALA A 192 -9.62 -5.86 5.90
N GLY A 193 -10.96 -5.88 5.85
CA GLY A 193 -11.75 -7.12 5.98
C GLY A 193 -11.30 -8.24 5.03
N PRO A 194 -11.24 -8.01 3.71
CA PRO A 194 -10.84 -9.03 2.74
C PRO A 194 -9.31 -9.14 2.55
N VAL A 195 -8.47 -8.60 3.44
CA VAL A 195 -7.00 -8.59 3.23
C VAL A 195 -6.39 -9.99 3.11
N GLY A 196 -7.03 -11.01 3.70
CA GLY A 196 -6.64 -12.41 3.53
C GLY A 196 -6.78 -12.93 2.08
N LEU A 197 -7.61 -12.31 1.24
CA LEU A 197 -7.66 -12.60 -0.20
C LEU A 197 -6.43 -12.06 -0.92
N LEU A 198 -5.87 -10.94 -0.46
CA LEU A 198 -4.66 -10.37 -1.03
C LEU A 198 -3.42 -11.20 -0.64
N PHE A 199 -3.38 -11.70 0.60
CA PHE A 199 -2.30 -12.53 1.13
C PHE A 199 -2.84 -13.87 1.62
N PRO A 200 -3.16 -14.80 0.70
CA PRO A 200 -3.72 -16.10 1.07
C PRO A 200 -2.70 -16.96 1.83
N PRO A 201 -3.14 -17.97 2.62
CA PRO A 201 -2.24 -18.81 3.41
C PRO A 201 -1.08 -19.42 2.61
N VAL A 202 -1.36 -19.85 1.37
CA VAL A 202 -0.35 -20.39 0.45
C VAL A 202 0.82 -19.41 0.20
N PHE A 203 0.55 -18.11 0.11
CA PHE A 203 1.59 -17.09 -0.04
C PHE A 203 2.36 -16.90 1.27
N VAL A 204 1.65 -16.85 2.39
CA VAL A 204 2.28 -16.67 3.71
C VAL A 204 3.20 -17.85 4.04
N GLU A 205 2.74 -19.08 3.84
CA GLU A 205 3.48 -20.29 4.20
C GLU A 205 4.63 -20.60 3.24
N ARG A 206 4.46 -20.33 1.94
CA ARG A 206 5.46 -20.72 0.93
C ARG A 206 6.44 -19.63 0.55
N ILE A 207 6.11 -18.36 0.80
CA ILE A 207 6.97 -17.22 0.47
C ILE A 207 7.41 -16.50 1.74
N ILE A 208 6.47 -16.09 2.58
CA ILE A 208 6.80 -15.26 3.75
C ILE A 208 7.58 -16.06 4.79
N MET A 209 7.10 -17.25 5.18
CA MET A 209 7.77 -18.06 6.20
C MET A 209 9.22 -18.42 5.82
N PRO A 210 9.51 -18.97 4.61
CA PRO A 210 10.89 -19.22 4.19
C PRO A 210 11.75 -17.96 4.13
N MET A 211 11.17 -16.81 3.74
CA MET A 211 11.87 -15.54 3.77
C MET A 211 12.22 -15.11 5.19
N LEU A 212 11.30 -15.26 6.17
CA LEU A 212 11.57 -14.96 7.57
C LEU A 212 12.70 -15.83 8.14
N HIS A 213 12.71 -17.13 7.81
CA HIS A 213 13.81 -18.04 8.14
C HIS A 213 15.13 -17.58 7.51
N ALA A 214 15.12 -17.23 6.23
CA ALA A 214 16.32 -16.81 5.50
C ALA A 214 16.96 -15.52 6.06
N ILE A 215 16.15 -14.62 6.63
CA ILE A 215 16.64 -13.37 7.25
C ILE A 215 16.87 -13.50 8.76
N GLY A 216 16.72 -14.69 9.34
CA GLY A 216 16.89 -14.96 10.77
C GLY A 216 15.85 -14.28 11.66
N ALA A 217 14.64 -14.03 11.14
CA ALA A 217 13.54 -13.40 11.88
C ALA A 217 12.58 -14.41 12.53
N HIS A 218 12.73 -15.70 12.24
CA HIS A 218 12.05 -16.83 12.87
C HIS A 218 12.86 -18.11 12.56
#